data_AF-A0A6P1DQY8-F1
#
_entry.id   AF-A0A6P1DQY8-F1
#
_cell.length_a   1.000
_cell.length_b   1.000
_cell.length_c   1.000
_cell.angle_alpha   90.00
_cell.angle_beta   90.00
_cell.angle_gamma   90.00
#
_symmetry.space_group_name_H-M   'P 1'
#
loop_
_entity.id
_entity.type
_entity.pdbx_description
1 polymer ?
#
loop_
_entity_poly.entity_id
_entity_poly.type
_entity_poly.pdbx_seq_one_letter_code
_entity_poly.pdbx_strand_id
1 'polypeptide(L)' 'MSAFAYGQQPTHSSGPQDYSKVDLNNWFDIITFIILPIVILILYLLWRKQVRNRKSTPKN' A
#
# COMPACT_ATOMS: atom_id res chain seq x y z
N MET A 1 -20.80 -25.24 3.70
CA MET A 1 -21.22 -23.90 3.26
C MET A 1 -19.97 -23.05 3.02
N SER A 2 -19.29 -23.16 1.87
CA SER A 2 -18.06 -22.37 1.63
C SER A 2 -17.71 -22.16 0.15
N ALA A 3 -18.68 -22.24 -0.78
CA ALA A 3 -18.40 -22.06 -2.21
C ALA A 3 -18.12 -20.60 -2.62
N PHE A 4 -18.42 -19.63 -1.74
CA PHE A 4 -18.24 -18.20 -2.03
C PHE A 4 -16.85 -17.66 -1.69
N ALA A 5 -15.99 -18.41 -0.99
CA ALA A 5 -14.67 -17.94 -0.58
C ALA A 5 -13.60 -18.08 -1.67
N TYR A 6 -13.71 -19.08 -2.55
CA TYR A 6 -12.69 -19.38 -3.55
C TYR A 6 -12.63 -18.38 -4.73
N GLY A 7 -13.70 -17.62 -4.96
CA GLY A 7 -13.75 -16.60 -6.02
C GLY A 7 -13.21 -15.22 -5.62
N GLN A 8 -12.88 -15.02 -4.34
CA GLN A 8 -12.41 -13.72 -3.83
C GLN A 8 -10.90 -13.62 -3.60
N GLN A 9 -10.15 -14.72 -3.71
CA GLN A 9 -8.71 -14.66 -3.50
C GLN A 9 -7.99 -14.35 -4.82
N PRO A 10 -7.21 -13.25 -4.90
CA PRO A 10 -6.42 -12.96 -6.08
C PRO A 10 -5.45 -14.11 -6.38
N THR A 11 -5.37 -14.53 -7.64
CA THR A 11 -4.52 -15.66 -8.08
C THR A 11 -3.04 -15.46 -7.75
N HIS A 12 -2.60 -14.21 -7.65
CA HIS A 12 -1.19 -13.84 -7.46
C HIS A 12 -0.88 -13.29 -6.06
N SER A 13 -1.84 -13.34 -5.12
CA SER A 13 -1.61 -12.90 -3.75
C SER A 13 -1.50 -14.10 -2.81
N SER A 14 -0.54 -14.03 -1.88
CA SER A 14 -0.43 -14.99 -0.78
C SER A 14 -1.73 -15.11 0.00
N GLY A 15 -2.15 -16.35 0.24
CA GLY A 15 -3.35 -16.63 1.03
C GLY A 15 -3.13 -16.37 2.52
N PRO A 16 -4.19 -16.26 3.31
CA PRO A 16 -4.10 -16.02 4.76
C PRO A 16 -3.42 -17.15 5.55
N GLN A 17 -3.24 -18.34 4.95
CA GLN A 17 -2.49 -19.47 5.55
C GLN A 17 -1.08 -19.64 4.93
N ASP A 18 -0.68 -18.73 4.06
CA ASP A 18 0.61 -18.79 3.37
C ASP A 18 1.69 -18.10 4.21
N TYR A 19 2.57 -18.89 4.81
CA TYR A 19 3.73 -18.43 5.58
C TYR A 19 5.02 -18.44 4.75
N SER A 20 4.91 -18.51 3.42
CA SER A 20 6.04 -18.43 2.51
C SER A 20 6.79 -17.11 2.70
N LYS A 21 8.09 -17.14 2.44
CA LYS A 21 8.91 -15.93 2.47
C LYS A 21 8.47 -15.00 1.33
N VAL A 22 8.57 -13.69 1.56
CA VAL A 22 8.37 -12.68 0.51
C VAL A 22 9.32 -12.96 -0.65
N ASP A 23 8.78 -13.09 -1.87
CA ASP A 23 9.57 -13.37 -3.07
C ASP A 23 9.92 -12.07 -3.81
N LEU A 24 11.18 -11.67 -3.70
CA LEU A 24 11.69 -10.47 -4.36
C LEU A 24 11.87 -10.63 -5.89
N ASN A 25 11.58 -11.80 -6.47
CA ASN A 25 11.46 -11.99 -7.92
C ASN A 25 10.02 -11.83 -8.42
N ASN A 26 9.03 -11.84 -7.51
CA ASN A 26 7.64 -11.58 -7.85
C ASN A 26 7.39 -10.08 -7.85
N TRP A 27 6.91 -9.56 -8.98
CA TRP A 27 6.64 -8.13 -9.14
C TRP A 27 5.59 -7.59 -8.15
N PHE A 28 4.59 -8.40 -7.77
CA PHE A 28 3.52 -7.99 -6.86
C PHE A 28 4.05 -7.81 -5.43
N ASP A 29 4.91 -8.71 -4.98
CA ASP A 29 5.55 -8.65 -3.67
C ASP A 29 6.45 -7.41 -3.55
N ILE A 30 7.24 -7.11 -4.59
CA ILE A 30 8.08 -5.91 -4.65
C ILE A 30 7.21 -4.65 -4.53
N ILE A 31 6.12 -4.56 -5.31
CA ILE A 31 5.25 -3.38 -5.28
C ILE A 31 4.63 -3.20 -3.90
N THR A 32 4.10 -4.27 -3.31
CA THR A 32 3.32 -4.18 -2.08
C THR A 32 4.19 -3.97 -0.85
N PHE A 33 5.34 -4.65 -0.76
CA PHE A 33 6.20 -4.61 0.42
C PHE A 33 7.32 -3.56 0.35
N ILE A 34 7.66 -3.05 -0.84
CA ILE A 34 8.73 -2.06 -1.00
C ILE A 34 8.19 -0.73 -1.56
N ILE A 35 7.50 -0.76 -2.71
CA ILE A 35 7.11 0.47 -3.39
C ILE A 35 6.00 1.20 -2.61
N LEU A 36 4.97 0.47 -2.16
CA LEU A 36 3.85 1.04 -1.41
C LEU A 36 4.29 1.82 -0.15
N PRO A 37 5.14 1.31 0.76
CA PRO A 37 5.58 2.08 1.92
C PRO A 37 6.41 3.31 1.53
N ILE A 38 7.22 3.24 0.45
CA ILE A 38 7.97 4.40 -0.06
C ILE A 38 6.99 5.48 -0.56
N VAL A 39 5.97 5.10 -1.32
CA VAL A 39 4.95 6.02 -1.82
C VAL A 39 4.20 6.69 -0.66
N ILE A 40 3.82 5.93 0.36
CA ILE A 40 3.16 6.46 1.57
C ILE A 40 4.06 7.52 2.25
N LEU A 41 5.37 7.26 2.38
CA LEU A 41 6.32 8.23 2.95
C LEU A 41 6.41 9.51 2.10
N ILE A 42 6.51 9.40 0.78
CA ILE A 42 6.57 10.56 -0.12
C ILE A 42 5.28 11.38 -0.01
N LEU A 43 4.12 10.73 -0.09
CA LEU A 43 2.83 11.39 0.03
C LEU A 43 2.67 12.07 1.39
N TYR A 44 3.13 11.43 2.48
CA TYR A 44 3.13 12.02 3.80
C TYR A 44 3.97 13.30 3.86
N LEU A 45 5.17 13.31 3.27
CA LEU A 45 6.03 14.49 3.23
C LEU A 45 5.41 15.63 2.42
N LEU A 46 4.79 15.32 1.27
CA LEU A 46 4.07 16.31 0.46
C LEU A 46 2.86 16.88 1.20
N TRP A 47 2.06 16.02 1.83
CA TRP A 47 0.93 16.44 2.66
C TRP A 47 1.38 17.34 3.80
N ARG A 48 2.45 16.98 4.52
CA ARG A 48 3.01 17.78 5.61
C ARG A 48 3.43 19.17 5.13
N LYS A 49 4.04 19.27 3.95
CA LYS A 49 4.39 20.56 3.33
C LYS A 49 3.14 21.38 3.00
N GLN A 50 2.11 20.76 2.42
CA GLN A 50 0.87 21.45 2.08
C GLN A 50 0.14 22.00 3.32
N VAL A 51 0.08 21.23 4.40
CA VAL A 51 -0.57 21.66 5.66
C VAL A 51 0.13 22.90 6.24
N ARG A 52 1.46 22.98 6.16
CA ARG A 52 2.22 24.15 6.61
C ARG A 52 1.88 25.40 5.80
N ASN A 53 1.79 25.27 4.48
CA ASN A 53 1.53 26.39 3.58
C ASN A 53 0.11 26.97 3.70
N ARG A 54 -0.87 26.18 4.15
CA ARG A 54 -2.25 26.65 4.41
C ARG A 54 -2.37 27.57 5.63
N LYS A 55 -1.41 27.55 6.57
CA LYS A 55 -1.45 28.41 7.76
C LYS A 55 -0.90 29.83 7.50
N SER A 56 -0.13 30.01 6.43
CA SER A 56 0.52 31.28 6.10
C SER A 56 -0.25 32.14 5.09
N THR A 57 -1.37 31.65 4.55
CA THR A 57 -2.26 32.48 3.73
C THR A 57 -3.32 33.08 4.64
N PRO A 58 -3.27 34.39 4.96
CA PRO A 58 -4.37 35.04 5.66
C PRO A 58 -5.64 34.91 4.82
N LYS A 59 -6.71 34.41 5.43
CA LYS A 59 -8.03 34.35 4.83
C LYS A 59 -8.58 35.78 4.84
N ASN A 60 -8.48 36.48 3.70
CA ASN A 60 -9.17 37.75 3.47
C ASN A 60 -10.68 37.57 3.60
#